data_AF-A0A2M9M9G3-F1
#
_entry.id   AF-A0A2M9M9G3-F1
#
_cell.length_a   1.000
_cell.length_b   1.000
_cell.length_c   1.000
_cell.angle_alpha   90.00
_cell.angle_beta   90.00
_cell.angle_gamma   90.00
#
_symmetry.space_group_name_H-M   'P 1'
#
loop_
_entity.id
_entity.type
_entity.pdbx_description
1 polymer ?
#
loop_
_entity_poly.entity_id
_entity_poly.type
_entity_poly.pdbx_seq_one_letter_code
_entity_poly.pdbx_strand_id
1 'polypeptide(L)'
;MVLTAPSATAATDNYIQFEHKAGSLIDTCYQWQGPEGIEKKNHCQHDRPIGTSWKAYFPAGATGVTATVYWTGGSQPLYINEPDENHCYRLEGTLVSGIHVLRQNC
;
A
#
# COMPACT_ATOMS: atom_id res chain seq x y z
N MET A 1 -10.12 32.11 -19.07
CA MET A 1 -10.71 30.79 -18.75
C MET A 1 -10.14 30.39 -17.41
N VAL A 2 -10.99 30.29 -16.37
CA VAL A 2 -10.59 29.74 -15.08
C VAL A 2 -10.56 28.23 -15.27
N LEU A 3 -9.37 27.61 -15.26
CA LEU A 3 -9.25 26.16 -15.11
C LEU A 3 -9.72 25.83 -13.70
N THR A 4 -10.99 25.45 -13.55
CA THR A 4 -11.38 24.64 -12.40
C THR A 4 -10.72 23.30 -12.60
N ALA A 5 -9.52 23.15 -12.03
CA ALA A 5 -8.96 21.84 -11.77
C ALA A 5 -10.05 21.03 -11.06
N PRO A 6 -10.32 19.77 -11.45
CA PRO A 6 -11.25 18.95 -10.70
C PRO A 6 -10.77 19.00 -9.26
N SER A 7 -11.63 19.50 -8.37
CA SER A 7 -11.42 19.33 -6.94
C SER A 7 -11.27 17.83 -6.75
N ALA A 8 -10.04 17.38 -6.50
CA ALA A 8 -9.79 16.02 -6.05
C ALA A 8 -10.57 15.93 -4.73
N THR A 9 -11.82 15.45 -4.82
CA THR A 9 -12.61 15.07 -3.67
C THR A 9 -11.69 14.21 -2.85
N ALA A 10 -11.37 14.66 -1.64
CA ALA A 10 -10.40 14.02 -0.78
C ALA A 10 -10.65 12.51 -0.82
N ALA A 11 -9.65 11.80 -1.37
CA ALA A 11 -9.39 10.42 -1.04
C ALA A 11 -9.73 10.25 0.44
N THR A 12 -10.65 9.36 0.76
CA THR A 12 -10.98 8.97 2.14
C THR A 12 -9.69 8.97 2.97
N ASP A 13 -9.64 9.62 4.14
CA ASP A 13 -8.44 9.78 4.99
C ASP A 13 -7.79 8.43 5.41
N ASN A 14 -8.41 7.32 5.02
CA ASN A 14 -7.95 5.98 5.24
C ASN A 14 -6.73 5.62 4.41
N TYR A 15 -5.88 4.79 5.00
CA TYR A 15 -4.59 4.45 4.42
C TYR A 15 -4.20 3.00 4.69
N ILE A 16 -3.25 2.54 3.88
CA ILE A 16 -2.45 1.36 4.14
C ILE A 16 -1.09 1.83 4.63
N GLN A 17 -0.68 1.44 5.82
CA GLN A 17 0.63 1.77 6.39
C GLN A 17 1.50 0.52 6.51
N PHE A 18 2.76 0.67 6.15
CA PHE A 18 3.79 -0.34 6.39
C PHE A 18 4.85 0.21 7.32
N GLU A 19 5.19 -0.57 8.33
CA GLU A 19 6.37 -0.39 9.17
C GLU A 19 7.39 -1.47 8.78
N HIS A 20 8.59 -1.07 8.34
CA HIS A 20 9.56 -1.99 7.78
C HIS A 20 10.71 -2.30 8.74
N LYS A 21 10.77 -3.55 9.22
CA LYS A 21 11.83 -4.11 10.08
C LYS A 21 12.46 -5.37 9.48
N ALA A 22 12.20 -5.66 8.20
CA ALA A 22 12.72 -6.85 7.54
C ALA A 22 14.14 -6.61 7.00
N GLY A 23 14.95 -7.67 7.00
CA GLY A 23 16.33 -7.65 6.49
C GLY A 23 16.44 -7.73 4.97
N SER A 24 15.68 -6.91 4.22
CA SER A 24 15.74 -6.78 2.76
C SER A 24 15.26 -5.39 2.32
N LEU A 25 15.46 -5.02 1.05
CA LEU A 25 14.73 -3.89 0.46
C LEU A 25 13.31 -4.34 0.12
N ILE A 26 12.34 -3.47 0.37
CA ILE A 26 10.93 -3.76 0.10
C ILE A 26 10.38 -2.85 -0.98
N ASP A 27 9.68 -3.47 -1.92
CA ASP A 27 8.80 -2.78 -2.84
C ASP A 27 7.34 -3.08 -2.47
N THR A 28 6.46 -2.09 -2.60
CA THR A 28 5.01 -2.29 -2.48
C THR A 28 4.29 -1.71 -3.68
N CYS A 29 3.54 -2.53 -4.39
CA CYS A 29 2.71 -2.11 -5.52
C CYS A 29 1.23 -2.23 -5.18
N TYR A 30 0.44 -1.22 -5.53
CA TYR A 30 -0.99 -1.15 -5.24
C TYR A 30 -1.80 -1.17 -6.53
N GLN A 31 -2.73 -2.11 -6.63
CA GLN A 31 -3.72 -2.18 -7.69
C GLN A 31 -5.10 -1.86 -7.09
N TRP A 32 -5.53 -0.62 -7.24
CA TRP A 32 -6.81 -0.13 -6.73
C TRP A 32 -8.00 -0.72 -7.51
N GLN A 33 -9.06 -1.05 -6.79
CA GLN A 33 -10.32 -1.54 -7.33
C GLN A 33 -11.38 -0.43 -7.21
N GLY A 34 -12.25 -0.30 -8.22
CA GLY A 34 -13.27 0.75 -8.24
C GLY A 34 -13.81 1.03 -9.66
N PRO A 35 -14.57 2.13 -9.83
CA PRO A 35 -15.15 2.49 -11.12
C PRO A 35 -14.09 2.75 -12.19
N GLU A 36 -14.53 2.72 -13.45
CA GLU A 36 -13.63 2.97 -14.59
C GLU A 36 -12.96 4.35 -14.47
N GLY A 37 -11.63 4.38 -14.51
CA GLY A 37 -10.86 5.63 -14.35
C GLY A 37 -10.38 5.94 -12.93
N ILE A 38 -10.75 5.15 -11.91
CA ILE A 38 -9.97 5.12 -10.66
C ILE A 38 -8.52 4.82 -11.00
N GLU A 39 -7.53 5.25 -10.20
CA GLU A 39 -6.09 5.12 -10.43
C GLU A 39 -5.62 3.67 -10.71
N LYS A 40 -6.01 3.11 -11.86
CA LYS A 40 -5.67 1.78 -12.38
C LYS A 40 -4.18 1.73 -12.78
N LYS A 41 -3.47 2.86 -12.64
CA LYS A 41 -2.02 2.92 -12.77
C LYS A 41 -1.42 2.51 -11.45
N ASN A 42 -1.07 1.23 -11.38
CA ASN A 42 -0.27 0.61 -10.33
C ASN A 42 0.72 1.62 -9.73
N HIS A 43 0.47 2.07 -8.50
CA HIS A 43 1.43 2.89 -7.78
C HIS A 43 2.38 1.93 -7.09
N CYS A 44 3.66 1.97 -7.43
CA CYS A 44 4.68 1.19 -6.74
C CYS A 44 5.59 2.13 -5.97
N GLN A 45 5.87 1.76 -4.73
CA GLN A 45 6.84 2.39 -3.86
C GLN A 45 8.03 1.44 -3.76
N HIS A 46 9.18 1.85 -4.28
CA HIS A 46 10.34 0.98 -4.46
C HIS A 46 11.43 1.25 -3.41
N ASP A 47 12.30 0.26 -3.25
CA ASP A 47 13.59 0.33 -2.56
C ASP A 47 13.47 0.86 -1.13
N ARG A 48 12.41 0.50 -0.41
CA ARG A 48 12.20 0.95 0.97
C ARG A 48 13.23 0.30 1.90
N PRO A 49 14.15 1.06 2.52
CA PRO A 49 15.16 0.48 3.40
C PRO A 49 14.57 0.12 4.77
N ILE A 50 15.24 -0.78 5.49
CA ILE A 50 14.88 -1.17 6.85
C ILE A 50 14.80 0.06 7.77
N GLY A 51 13.85 0.05 8.69
CA GLY A 51 13.59 1.14 9.64
C GLY A 51 12.69 2.25 9.10
N THR A 52 12.29 2.19 7.83
CA THR A 52 11.35 3.16 7.25
C THR A 52 9.88 2.78 7.49
N SER A 53 9.01 3.76 7.35
CA SER A 53 7.57 3.56 7.31
C SER A 53 6.98 4.41 6.20
N TRP A 54 5.92 3.92 5.58
CA TRP A 54 5.24 4.65 4.51
C TRP A 54 3.74 4.35 4.50
N LYS A 55 3.01 5.20 3.78
CA LYS A 55 1.57 5.09 3.58
C LYS A 55 1.21 5.11 2.10
N ALA A 56 0.12 4.45 1.77
CA ALA A 56 -0.63 4.64 0.54
C ALA A 56 -2.09 4.93 0.91
N TYR A 57 -2.64 6.04 0.43
CA TYR A 57 -4.01 6.46 0.72
C TYR A 57 -4.98 5.87 -0.30
N PHE A 58 -6.17 5.50 0.14
CA PHE A 58 -7.21 5.00 -0.76
C PHE A 58 -7.70 6.14 -1.67
N PRO A 59 -7.58 6.03 -3.01
CA PRO A 59 -8.12 7.05 -3.89
C PRO A 59 -9.65 7.14 -3.77
N ALA A 60 -10.21 8.31 -4.08
CA ALA A 60 -11.65 8.52 -4.00
C ALA A 60 -12.41 7.51 -4.88
N GLY A 61 -13.44 6.89 -4.31
CA GLY A 61 -14.24 5.86 -4.99
C GLY A 61 -13.60 4.48 -5.04
N ALA A 62 -12.46 4.26 -4.36
CA ALA A 62 -11.89 2.93 -4.20
C ALA A 62 -12.85 2.03 -3.44
N THR A 63 -13.04 0.82 -3.94
CA THR A 63 -13.81 -0.25 -3.29
C THR A 63 -12.90 -1.31 -2.66
N GLY A 64 -11.58 -1.19 -2.87
CA GLY A 64 -10.59 -2.13 -2.38
C GLY A 64 -9.26 -1.96 -3.11
N VAL A 65 -8.31 -2.82 -2.76
CA VAL A 65 -6.95 -2.80 -3.29
C VAL A 65 -6.32 -4.17 -3.16
N THR A 66 -5.56 -4.54 -4.18
CA THR A 66 -4.56 -5.60 -4.06
C THR A 66 -3.20 -4.94 -3.88
N ALA A 67 -2.63 -5.03 -2.69
CA ALA A 67 -1.29 -4.54 -2.41
C ALA A 67 -0.32 -5.73 -2.41
N THR A 68 0.72 -5.71 -3.24
CA THR A 68 1.74 -6.76 -3.23
C THR A 68 3.02 -6.21 -2.64
N VAL A 69 3.50 -6.86 -1.58
CA VAL A 69 4.80 -6.61 -0.96
C VAL A 69 5.82 -7.53 -1.63
N TYR A 70 6.91 -6.97 -2.17
CA TYR A 70 8.00 -7.72 -2.79
C TYR A 70 9.29 -7.52 -2.01
N TRP A 71 10.11 -8.56 -1.98
CA TRP A 71 11.46 -8.54 -1.45
C TRP A 71 12.36 -9.45 -2.28
N THR A 72 13.66 -9.47 -1.99
CA THR A 72 14.58 -10.37 -2.67
C THR A 72 14.15 -11.83 -2.49
N GLY A 73 13.75 -12.49 -3.58
CA GLY A 73 13.40 -13.92 -3.56
C GLY A 73 11.97 -14.24 -3.09
N GLY A 74 11.09 -13.25 -2.92
CA GLY A 74 9.70 -13.53 -2.55
C GLY A 74 8.75 -12.35 -2.69
N SER A 75 7.46 -12.65 -2.53
CA SER A 75 6.40 -11.65 -2.49
C SER A 75 5.19 -12.17 -1.72
N GLN A 76 4.39 -11.26 -1.19
CA GLN A 76 3.12 -11.57 -0.55
C GLN A 76 2.04 -10.58 -1.02
N PRO A 77 0.96 -11.07 -1.67
CA PRO A 77 -0.21 -10.26 -1.96
C PRO A 77 -1.05 -10.08 -0.70
N LEU A 78 -1.62 -8.88 -0.56
CA LEU A 78 -2.59 -8.48 0.46
C LEU A 78 -3.85 -8.02 -0.27
N TYR A 79 -4.98 -8.60 0.08
CA TYR A 79 -6.29 -8.24 -0.47
C TYR A 79 -7.05 -7.49 0.60
N ILE A 80 -7.40 -6.24 0.31
CA ILE A 80 -8.06 -5.34 1.25
C ILE A 80 -9.32 -4.82 0.58
N ASN A 81 -10.48 -5.11 1.17
CA ASN A 81 -11.79 -4.77 0.61
C ASN A 81 -12.55 -3.76 1.49
N GLU A 82 -11.90 -3.26 2.54
CA GLU A 82 -12.44 -2.30 3.51
C GLU A 82 -11.74 -0.93 3.35
N PRO A 83 -11.99 -0.18 2.25
CA PRO A 83 -11.34 1.10 1.97
C PRO A 83 -11.74 2.22 2.95
N ASP A 84 -12.78 1.99 3.74
CA ASP A 84 -13.27 2.88 4.79
C ASP A 84 -12.52 2.73 6.13
N GLU A 85 -11.53 1.83 6.21
CA GLU A 85 -10.71 1.59 7.40
C GLU A 85 -9.21 1.81 7.16
N ASN A 86 -8.46 2.08 8.23
CA ASN A 86 -6.99 2.08 8.20
C ASN A 86 -6.44 0.66 8.29
N HIS A 87 -5.44 0.35 7.46
CA HIS A 87 -4.79 -0.96 7.41
C HIS A 87 -3.30 -0.83 7.74
N CYS A 88 -2.87 -1.35 8.89
CA CYS A 88 -1.48 -1.28 9.30
C CYS A 88 -0.80 -2.65 9.25
N TYR A 89 0.40 -2.68 8.68
CA TYR A 89 1.22 -3.88 8.55
C TYR A 89 2.63 -3.65 9.09
N ARG A 90 3.19 -4.68 9.71
CA ARG A 90 4.61 -4.76 10.08
C ARG A 90 5.29 -5.79 9.20
N LEU A 91 6.38 -5.38 8.57
CA LEU A 91 7.26 -6.25 7.79
C LEU A 91 8.44 -6.64 8.68
N GLU A 92 8.66 -7.92 8.92
CA GLU A 92 9.74 -8.40 9.79
C GLU A 92 10.38 -9.69 9.30
N GLY A 93 11.48 -10.07 9.94
CA GLY A 93 12.26 -11.27 9.56
C GLY A 93 13.44 -10.95 8.65
N THR A 94 14.01 -11.99 8.04
CA THR A 94 15.22 -11.90 7.20
C THR A 94 15.09 -12.84 6.01
N LEU A 95 15.95 -12.70 5.00
CA LEU A 95 15.96 -13.64 3.87
C LEU A 95 16.25 -15.09 4.29
N VAL A 96 16.98 -15.29 5.40
CA VAL A 96 17.32 -16.62 5.91
C VAL A 96 16.17 -17.24 6.70
N SER A 97 15.53 -16.44 7.57
CA SER A 97 14.43 -16.90 8.43
C SER A 97 13.05 -16.86 7.76
N GLY A 98 12.96 -16.22 6.60
CA GLY A 98 11.70 -15.79 6.00
C GLY A 98 11.35 -14.35 6.39
N ILE A 99 10.78 -13.62 5.43
CA ILE A 99 10.16 -12.31 5.64
C ILE A 99 8.65 -12.51 5.79
N HIS A 100 8.08 -11.84 6.77
CA HIS A 100 6.66 -11.93 7.12
C HIS A 100 6.00 -10.56 7.05
N VAL A 101 4.75 -10.55 6.58
CA VAL A 101 3.88 -9.38 6.57
C VAL A 101 2.76 -9.61 7.57
N LEU A 102 2.79 -8.89 8.69
CA LEU A 102 1.88 -9.07 9.82
C LEU A 102 0.90 -7.90 9.89
N ARG A 103 -0.40 -8.17 9.94
CA ARG A 103 -1.39 -7.13 10.27
C ARG A 103 -1.22 -6.72 11.73
N GLN A 104 -1.29 -5.41 11.99
CA GLN A 104 -1.22 -4.84 13.33
C GLN A 104 -2.27 -3.74 13.49
N ASN A 105 -2.51 -3.31 14.72
CA ASN A 105 -3.35 -2.16 14.96
C ASN A 105 -2.68 -0.89 14.44
N CYS A 106 -3.47 -0.08 13.76
CA CYS A 106 -3.27 1.36 13.70
C CYS A 106 -3.72 1.97 15.04
#